data_AF-A0A7D8YTT3-F1
#
_entry.id   AF-A0A7D8YTT3-F1
#
_cell.length_a   1.000
_cell.length_b   1.000
_cell.length_c   1.000
_cell.angle_alpha   90.00
_cell.angle_beta   90.00
_cell.angle_gamma   90.00
#
_symmetry.space_group_name_H-M   'P 1'
#
loop_
_entity.id
_entity.type
_entity.pdbx_description
1 polymer ?
#
loop_
_entity_poly.entity_id
_entity_poly.type
_entity_poly.pdbx_seq_one_letter_code
_entity_poly.pdbx_strand_id
1 'polypeptide(L)'
;MATTAVLPYELYTDAPGTLFVKREWEEANAAHPSQFDFGDVPEGWPKKLTGPLVWDGKQLNAHLAEKYIHVLTSAEIAEIDAAAKTFQKLSLPLSAVEQSTFPLPQLGPTLRGIAKNLYQGTGLNLLRGFPIQKYDKEEQVIIFLGINAWVADTRLDQGIGRGICHIKSINHIDPSQRGKIFVSAQNNDAQMYHSDAGSEIVGLMALNIPNAGGESTVASTWQVYNHLAEYRPDILRLLAGKKFRWTANGIPEDGVRLIHWLNEQMYVNFATRTFIGYAEAPDRDTKYPPLTFEEREALGGWQWVAEQYCLETALQAGDIEWVNNLHHQHARRGYIDDQSNPRHLLRIWSRDSEYAPELPLDIKNKFDAMFKNTPEFYPLDEIEEDIRRKETGIFTASCKQEIAEERLKTGFSSLKL
;
A
#
# COMPACT_ATOMS: atom_id res chain seq x y z
N MET A 1 30.29 -0.20 10.61
CA MET A 1 29.01 0.03 9.91
C MET A 1 28.59 1.45 10.22
N ALA A 2 28.45 2.31 9.22
CA ALA A 2 27.88 3.63 9.45
C ALA A 2 26.43 3.41 9.91
N THR A 3 26.10 3.86 11.12
CA THR A 3 24.70 3.95 11.56
C THR A 3 24.03 4.98 10.66
N THR A 4 23.37 4.52 9.60
CA THR A 4 22.51 5.37 8.78
C THR A 4 21.43 5.90 9.70
N ALA A 5 21.49 7.20 10.03
CA ALA A 5 20.44 7.82 10.81
C ALA A 5 19.12 7.68 10.03
N VAL A 6 18.06 7.24 10.72
CA VAL A 6 16.72 7.24 10.14
C VAL A 6 16.36 8.70 9.86
N LEU A 7 16.23 9.06 8.58
CA LEU A 7 15.85 10.41 8.19
C LEU A 7 14.42 10.69 8.66
N PRO A 8 14.15 11.83 9.34
CA PRO A 8 12.80 12.27 9.62
C PRO A 8 12.00 12.44 8.33
N TYR A 9 10.70 12.15 8.37
CA TYR A 9 9.82 12.26 7.20
C TYR A 9 9.83 13.67 6.58
N GLU A 10 10.04 14.70 7.39
CA GLU A 10 10.15 16.10 6.97
C GLU A 10 11.26 16.37 5.93
N LEU A 11 12.31 15.55 5.94
CA LEU A 11 13.42 15.63 5.00
C LEU A 11 13.34 14.55 3.92
N TYR A 12 12.28 13.74 3.94
CA TYR A 12 12.16 12.53 3.15
C TYR A 12 11.36 12.74 1.88
N THR A 13 11.90 12.23 0.78
CA THR A 13 11.23 12.07 -0.49
C THR A 13 11.88 10.91 -1.22
N ASP A 14 11.08 10.08 -1.88
CA ASP A 14 11.57 9.01 -2.75
C ASP A 14 12.30 9.58 -4.00
N ALA A 15 12.20 10.90 -4.26
CA ALA A 15 12.90 11.59 -5.35
C ALA A 15 13.32 13.03 -4.99
N PRO A 16 14.44 13.21 -4.27
CA PRO A 16 14.98 14.51 -3.91
C PRO A 16 15.22 15.40 -5.13
N GLY A 17 14.85 16.69 -5.04
CA GLY A 17 14.94 17.65 -6.15
C GLY A 17 13.84 17.53 -7.21
N THR A 18 13.06 16.44 -7.21
CA THR A 18 11.91 16.26 -8.10
C THR A 18 10.58 16.45 -7.39
N LEU A 19 10.36 15.85 -6.22
CA LEU A 19 9.22 16.19 -5.37
C LEU A 19 9.66 17.11 -4.25
N PHE A 20 8.77 18.02 -3.86
CA PHE A 20 9.02 18.87 -2.71
C PHE A 20 9.02 18.03 -1.44
N VAL A 21 10.12 18.12 -0.68
CA VAL A 21 10.10 17.76 0.74
C VAL A 21 9.29 18.80 1.51
N LYS A 22 8.96 18.51 2.78
CA LYS A 22 8.21 19.44 3.66
C LYS A 22 8.73 20.86 3.53
N ARG A 23 10.03 21.05 3.74
CA ARG A 23 10.64 22.38 3.77
C ARG A 23 10.45 23.14 2.45
N GLU A 24 10.68 22.47 1.31
CA GLU A 24 10.50 23.07 -0.01
C GLU A 24 9.03 23.44 -0.25
N TRP A 25 8.10 22.59 0.21
CA TRP A 25 6.68 22.88 0.12
C TRP A 25 6.25 24.03 1.04
N GLU A 26 6.73 24.07 2.28
CA GLU A 26 6.44 25.16 3.22
C GLU A 26 6.98 26.50 2.70
N GLU A 27 8.19 26.52 2.14
CA GLU A 27 8.79 27.70 1.52
C GLU A 27 7.96 28.16 0.29
N ALA A 28 7.56 27.24 -0.59
CA ALA A 28 6.71 27.55 -1.74
C ALA A 28 5.32 28.05 -1.32
N ASN A 29 4.72 27.41 -0.32
CA ASN A 29 3.41 27.79 0.20
C ASN A 29 3.46 29.18 0.85
N ALA A 30 4.51 29.49 1.64
CA ALA A 30 4.71 30.77 2.28
C ALA A 30 5.04 31.92 1.32
N ALA A 31 5.45 31.62 0.08
CA ALA A 31 5.73 32.64 -0.94
C ALA A 31 4.45 33.31 -1.49
N HIS A 32 3.27 32.74 -1.25
CA HIS A 32 2.00 33.36 -1.60
C HIS A 32 1.74 34.62 -0.74
N PRO A 33 1.06 35.64 -1.29
CA PRO A 33 0.58 36.76 -0.49
C PRO A 33 -0.25 36.29 0.71
N SER A 34 -0.15 37.00 1.84
CA SER A 34 -0.83 36.61 3.11
C SER A 34 -2.36 36.51 3.03
N GLN A 35 -2.97 37.08 2.00
CA GLN A 35 -4.41 37.02 1.71
C GLN A 35 -4.68 36.49 0.29
N PHE A 36 -3.84 35.58 -0.20
CA PHE A 36 -4.05 34.99 -1.52
C PHE A 36 -5.32 34.13 -1.52
N ASP A 37 -6.23 34.42 -2.44
CA ASP A 37 -7.43 33.62 -2.65
C ASP A 37 -7.10 32.46 -3.60
N PHE A 38 -7.02 31.26 -3.04
CA PHE A 38 -6.81 30.03 -3.80
C PHE A 38 -8.08 29.55 -4.52
N GLY A 39 -9.20 30.27 -4.45
CA GLY A 39 -10.46 29.94 -5.11
C GLY A 39 -11.25 28.82 -4.41
N ASP A 40 -12.02 28.06 -5.19
CA ASP A 40 -12.97 27.06 -4.66
C ASP A 40 -12.55 25.60 -4.93
N VAL A 41 -13.04 24.64 -4.15
CA VAL A 41 -12.93 23.19 -4.44
C VAL A 41 -13.41 22.87 -5.88
N PRO A 42 -13.05 21.70 -6.45
CA PRO A 42 -13.49 21.35 -7.80
C PRO A 42 -15.01 21.47 -7.97
N GLU A 43 -15.46 21.89 -9.14
CA GLU A 43 -16.88 22.11 -9.42
C GLU A 43 -17.71 20.86 -9.12
N GLY A 44 -18.78 21.01 -8.34
CA GLY A 44 -19.67 19.92 -7.92
C GLY A 44 -19.15 19.08 -6.74
N TRP A 45 -17.99 19.40 -6.17
CA TRP A 45 -17.46 18.72 -4.99
C TRP A 45 -17.86 19.47 -3.70
N PRO A 46 -17.98 18.77 -2.56
CA PRO A 46 -18.38 19.39 -1.30
C PRO A 46 -17.25 20.20 -0.68
N LYS A 47 -17.56 21.34 -0.07
CA LYS A 47 -16.58 22.15 0.69
C LYS A 47 -15.95 21.42 1.88
N LYS A 48 -16.65 20.42 2.40
CA LYS A 48 -16.23 19.63 3.55
C LYS A 48 -16.88 18.25 3.50
N LEU A 49 -16.05 17.22 3.60
CA LEU A 49 -16.45 15.85 3.79
C LEU A 49 -16.77 15.60 5.27
N THR A 50 -17.73 14.70 5.50
CA THR A 50 -18.14 14.26 6.85
C THR A 50 -18.34 12.75 6.84
N GLY A 51 -18.31 12.11 8.01
CA GLY A 51 -18.50 10.67 8.12
C GLY A 51 -17.30 9.96 8.75
N PRO A 52 -17.35 8.62 8.82
CA PRO A 52 -16.41 7.84 9.62
C PRO A 52 -14.98 7.79 9.04
N LEU A 53 -14.82 8.14 7.76
CA LEU A 53 -13.53 8.30 7.11
C LEU A 53 -12.83 9.62 7.48
N VAL A 54 -13.51 10.59 8.09
CA VAL A 54 -12.91 11.88 8.48
C VAL A 54 -12.34 11.77 9.89
N TRP A 55 -11.04 11.53 9.99
CA TRP A 55 -10.35 11.40 11.27
C TRP A 55 -8.92 11.94 11.23
N ASP A 56 -8.46 12.41 12.38
CA ASP A 56 -7.06 12.69 12.70
C ASP A 56 -6.48 11.49 13.43
N GLY A 57 -5.32 10.98 13.01
CA GLY A 57 -4.75 9.75 13.55
C GLY A 57 -4.40 9.83 15.03
N LYS A 58 -3.98 10.99 15.55
CA LYS A 58 -3.71 11.17 16.99
C LYS A 58 -5.00 11.07 17.79
N GLN A 59 -6.08 11.69 17.29
CA GLN A 59 -7.39 11.63 17.94
C GLN A 59 -8.01 10.23 17.86
N LEU A 60 -7.88 9.56 16.71
CA LEU A 60 -8.35 8.19 16.50
C LEU A 60 -7.68 7.23 17.50
N ASN A 61 -6.35 7.29 17.63
CA ASN A 61 -5.60 6.44 18.55
C ASN A 61 -5.91 6.74 20.03
N ALA A 62 -6.00 8.02 20.40
CA ALA A 62 -6.18 8.42 21.79
C ALA A 62 -7.58 8.15 22.34
N HIS A 63 -8.61 8.16 21.48
CA HIS A 63 -10.00 8.20 21.93
C HIS A 63 -10.90 7.13 21.33
N LEU A 64 -10.47 6.45 20.26
CA LEU A 64 -11.31 5.56 19.46
C LEU A 64 -10.54 4.32 18.99
N ALA A 65 -9.55 3.87 19.77
CA ALA A 65 -8.73 2.71 19.43
C ALA A 65 -9.57 1.45 19.21
N GLU A 66 -10.66 1.28 19.95
CA GLU A 66 -11.61 0.18 19.82
C GLU A 66 -12.37 0.17 18.48
N LYS A 67 -12.36 1.29 17.74
CA LYS A 67 -13.00 1.35 16.41
C LYS A 67 -12.18 0.70 15.31
N TYR A 68 -10.87 0.55 15.51
CA TYR A 68 -10.00 -0.07 14.51
C TYR A 68 -9.17 -1.23 15.05
N ILE A 69 -8.89 -1.31 16.36
CA ILE A 69 -8.12 -2.40 16.96
C ILE A 69 -9.06 -3.49 17.50
N HIS A 70 -8.95 -4.71 16.96
CA HIS A 70 -9.49 -5.92 17.58
C HIS A 70 -8.35 -6.72 18.21
N VAL A 71 -8.38 -6.87 19.54
CA VAL A 71 -7.39 -7.71 20.25
C VAL A 71 -7.93 -9.12 20.35
N LEU A 72 -7.19 -10.08 19.80
CA LEU A 72 -7.56 -11.48 19.80
C LEU A 72 -7.60 -12.04 21.23
N THR A 73 -8.70 -12.72 21.54
CA THR A 73 -8.85 -13.53 22.74
C THR A 73 -8.11 -14.87 22.58
N SER A 74 -7.82 -15.53 23.70
CA SER A 74 -7.22 -16.87 23.67
C SER A 74 -8.10 -17.91 22.96
N ALA A 75 -9.43 -17.74 22.97
CA ALA A 75 -10.35 -18.61 22.26
C ALA A 75 -10.27 -18.42 20.74
N GLU A 76 -10.22 -17.17 20.26
CA GLU A 76 -10.05 -16.88 18.84
C GLU A 76 -8.68 -17.34 18.33
N ILE A 77 -7.61 -17.19 19.11
CA ILE A 77 -6.28 -17.74 18.76
C ILE A 77 -6.33 -19.27 18.62
N ALA A 78 -6.97 -19.96 19.57
CA ALA A 78 -7.12 -21.41 19.52
C ALA A 78 -7.98 -21.87 18.33
N GLU A 79 -8.98 -21.08 17.94
CA GLU A 79 -9.80 -21.34 16.76
C GLU A 79 -8.99 -21.21 15.46
N ILE A 80 -8.17 -20.14 15.32
CA ILE A 80 -7.27 -19.97 14.17
C ILE A 80 -6.30 -21.15 14.05
N ASP A 81 -5.71 -21.58 15.17
CA ASP A 81 -4.81 -22.74 15.22
C ASP A 81 -5.50 -24.04 14.75
N ALA A 82 -6.73 -24.27 15.23
CA ALA A 82 -7.52 -25.42 14.83
C ALA A 82 -7.92 -25.39 13.35
N ALA A 83 -8.24 -24.22 12.81
CA ALA A 83 -8.55 -24.03 11.40
C ALA A 83 -7.33 -24.31 10.50
N ALA A 84 -6.14 -23.80 10.87
CA ALA A 84 -4.89 -24.07 10.14
C ALA A 84 -4.57 -25.57 10.09
N LYS A 85 -4.66 -26.27 11.23
CA LYS A 85 -4.47 -27.72 11.31
C LYS A 85 -5.52 -28.51 10.53
N THR A 86 -6.74 -27.99 10.43
CA THR A 86 -7.80 -28.60 9.63
C THR A 86 -7.47 -28.48 8.16
N PHE A 87 -7.08 -27.29 7.69
CA PHE A 87 -6.67 -27.06 6.30
C PHE A 87 -5.50 -27.94 5.88
N GLN A 88 -4.45 -28.04 6.70
CA GLN A 88 -3.29 -28.91 6.43
C GLN A 88 -3.70 -30.37 6.20
N LYS A 89 -4.68 -30.88 6.95
CA LYS A 89 -5.18 -32.27 6.80
C LYS A 89 -5.95 -32.50 5.49
N LEU A 90 -6.44 -31.43 4.84
CA LEU A 90 -7.12 -31.55 3.55
C LEU A 90 -6.13 -31.81 2.40
N SER A 91 -4.83 -31.53 2.60
CA SER A 91 -3.78 -31.67 1.58
C SER A 91 -4.14 -30.95 0.27
N LEU A 92 -4.80 -29.80 0.39
CA LEU A 92 -5.16 -28.94 -0.73
C LEU A 92 -4.06 -27.89 -0.98
N PRO A 93 -3.93 -27.37 -2.21
CA PRO A 93 -3.01 -26.27 -2.49
C PRO A 93 -3.40 -24.99 -1.74
N LEU A 94 -2.43 -24.13 -1.43
CA LEU A 94 -2.67 -22.84 -0.75
C LEU A 94 -3.69 -21.92 -1.47
N SER A 95 -3.85 -22.08 -2.78
CA SER A 95 -4.89 -21.38 -3.57
C SER A 95 -6.31 -21.73 -3.12
N ALA A 96 -6.51 -22.90 -2.51
CA ALA A 96 -7.80 -23.39 -2.01
C ALA A 96 -8.12 -22.96 -0.58
N VAL A 97 -7.32 -22.08 0.05
CA VAL A 97 -7.68 -21.46 1.33
C VAL A 97 -8.85 -20.50 1.11
N GLU A 98 -10.00 -20.84 1.66
CA GLU A 98 -11.25 -20.07 1.63
C GLU A 98 -12.05 -20.30 2.93
N GLN A 99 -13.17 -19.60 3.11
CA GLN A 99 -13.95 -19.71 4.36
C GLN A 99 -14.43 -21.15 4.65
N SER A 100 -14.71 -21.94 3.60
CA SER A 100 -15.19 -23.32 3.74
C SER A 100 -14.08 -24.29 4.18
N THR A 101 -12.83 -24.02 3.77
CA THR A 101 -11.65 -24.85 4.07
C THR A 101 -10.83 -24.33 5.26
N PHE A 102 -11.11 -23.10 5.71
CA PHE A 102 -10.57 -22.45 6.91
C PHE A 102 -11.72 -21.87 7.77
N PRO A 103 -12.51 -22.74 8.45
CA PRO A 103 -13.70 -22.30 9.16
C PRO A 103 -13.37 -21.56 10.47
N LEU A 104 -13.94 -20.38 10.66
CA LEU A 104 -13.85 -19.57 11.88
C LEU A 104 -15.26 -19.23 12.39
N PRO A 105 -16.02 -20.18 12.97
CA PRO A 105 -17.41 -19.92 13.38
C PRO A 105 -17.56 -18.84 14.46
N GLN A 106 -16.56 -18.62 15.32
CA GLN A 106 -16.61 -17.58 16.35
C GLN A 106 -15.96 -16.28 15.89
N LEU A 107 -14.74 -16.32 15.35
CA LEU A 107 -13.99 -15.15 14.88
C LEU A 107 -14.50 -14.61 13.54
N GLY A 108 -15.05 -15.45 12.67
CA GLY A 108 -15.53 -15.11 11.33
C GLY A 108 -16.52 -13.94 11.29
N PRO A 109 -17.58 -13.93 12.14
CA PRO A 109 -18.47 -12.78 12.27
C PRO A 109 -17.75 -11.46 12.60
N THR A 110 -16.73 -11.50 13.46
CA THR A 110 -15.89 -10.33 13.78
C THR A 110 -15.09 -9.89 12.56
N LEU A 111 -14.50 -10.82 11.81
CA LEU A 111 -13.77 -10.51 10.58
C LEU A 111 -14.67 -9.94 9.48
N ARG A 112 -15.95 -10.37 9.39
CA ARG A 112 -16.95 -9.69 8.54
C ARG A 112 -17.27 -8.28 9.03
N GLY A 113 -17.34 -8.07 10.35
CA GLY A 113 -17.43 -6.75 10.95
C GLY A 113 -16.25 -5.84 10.58
N ILE A 114 -15.03 -6.40 10.53
CA ILE A 114 -13.83 -5.71 10.04
C ILE A 114 -13.97 -5.37 8.55
N ALA A 115 -14.38 -6.31 7.70
CA ALA A 115 -14.63 -6.03 6.28
C ALA A 115 -15.59 -4.85 6.10
N LYS A 116 -16.71 -4.85 6.85
CA LYS A 116 -17.66 -3.74 6.86
C LYS A 116 -17.02 -2.42 7.31
N ASN A 117 -16.21 -2.42 8.38
CA ASN A 117 -15.54 -1.21 8.86
C ASN A 117 -14.51 -0.66 7.85
N LEU A 118 -13.87 -1.53 7.07
CA LEU A 118 -12.98 -1.12 5.99
C LEU A 118 -13.69 -0.35 4.88
N TYR A 119 -14.93 -0.70 4.52
CA TYR A 119 -15.66 0.00 3.46
C TYR A 119 -16.57 1.12 3.96
N GLN A 120 -17.19 0.96 5.13
CA GLN A 120 -18.28 1.81 5.60
C GLN A 120 -17.97 2.50 6.94
N GLY A 121 -16.81 2.21 7.54
CA GLY A 121 -16.39 2.73 8.83
C GLY A 121 -15.12 3.57 8.73
N THR A 122 -14.15 3.34 9.61
CA THR A 122 -12.90 4.11 9.63
C THR A 122 -12.01 3.86 8.42
N GLY A 123 -12.25 2.77 7.68
CA GLY A 123 -11.43 2.33 6.54
C GLY A 123 -10.06 1.77 6.91
N LEU A 124 -9.86 1.46 8.19
CA LEU A 124 -8.67 0.86 8.78
C LEU A 124 -9.08 -0.14 9.85
N ASN A 125 -8.40 -1.28 9.92
CA ASN A 125 -8.44 -2.17 11.08
C ASN A 125 -7.07 -2.78 11.38
N LEU A 126 -6.88 -3.15 12.65
CA LEU A 126 -5.72 -3.85 13.18
C LEU A 126 -6.21 -5.05 14.01
N LEU A 127 -5.88 -6.25 13.58
CA LEU A 127 -6.00 -7.46 14.41
C LEU A 127 -4.71 -7.61 15.21
N ARG A 128 -4.82 -7.68 16.54
CA ARG A 128 -3.65 -7.69 17.44
C ARG A 128 -3.56 -8.93 18.31
N GLY A 129 -2.33 -9.38 18.54
CA GLY A 129 -2.01 -10.38 19.56
C GLY A 129 -1.89 -11.82 19.07
N PHE A 130 -1.83 -12.06 17.76
CA PHE A 130 -1.61 -13.41 17.24
C PHE A 130 -0.16 -13.87 17.48
N PRO A 131 0.10 -15.07 18.04
CA PRO A 131 1.46 -15.50 18.38
C PRO A 131 2.19 -16.10 17.17
N ILE A 132 2.39 -15.32 16.10
CA ILE A 132 2.82 -15.81 14.78
C ILE A 132 4.17 -16.56 14.79
N GLN A 133 5.07 -16.19 15.70
CA GLN A 133 6.40 -16.81 15.82
C GLN A 133 6.37 -18.28 16.28
N LYS A 134 5.22 -18.79 16.72
CA LYS A 134 5.05 -20.21 17.07
C LYS A 134 4.83 -21.12 15.86
N TYR A 135 4.62 -20.53 14.68
CA TYR A 135 4.22 -21.23 13.47
C TYR A 135 5.37 -21.24 12.46
N ASP A 136 5.48 -22.32 11.69
CA ASP A 136 6.43 -22.38 10.58
C ASP A 136 5.97 -21.54 9.37
N LYS A 137 6.80 -21.44 8.31
CA LYS A 137 6.50 -20.59 7.14
C LYS A 137 5.19 -20.98 6.44
N GLU A 138 4.90 -22.27 6.31
CA GLU A 138 3.71 -22.75 5.62
C GLU A 138 2.47 -22.46 6.47
N GLU A 139 2.54 -22.72 7.77
CA GLU A 139 1.49 -22.39 8.73
C GLU A 139 1.20 -20.88 8.75
N GLN A 140 2.25 -20.03 8.77
CA GLN A 140 2.12 -18.58 8.71
C GLN A 140 1.33 -18.12 7.47
N VAL A 141 1.65 -18.67 6.29
CA VAL A 141 0.94 -18.36 5.04
C VAL A 141 -0.50 -18.86 5.09
N ILE A 142 -0.75 -20.10 5.54
CA ILE A 142 -2.11 -20.65 5.68
C ILE A 142 -2.97 -19.78 6.60
N ILE A 143 -2.44 -19.39 7.76
CA ILE A 143 -3.14 -18.53 8.73
C ILE A 143 -3.45 -17.16 8.12
N PHE A 144 -2.47 -16.54 7.48
CA PHE A 144 -2.66 -15.24 6.84
C PHE A 144 -3.73 -15.29 5.74
N LEU A 145 -3.71 -16.32 4.89
CA LEU A 145 -4.72 -16.53 3.85
C LEU A 145 -6.10 -16.83 4.46
N GLY A 146 -6.15 -17.65 5.50
CA GLY A 146 -7.37 -18.08 6.17
C GLY A 146 -8.12 -16.92 6.81
N ILE A 147 -7.41 -16.07 7.57
CA ILE A 147 -8.00 -14.86 8.16
C ILE A 147 -8.48 -13.91 7.06
N ASN A 148 -7.68 -13.68 6.01
CA ASN A 148 -8.05 -12.77 4.93
C ASN A 148 -9.22 -13.28 4.09
N ALA A 149 -9.43 -14.59 3.96
CA ALA A 149 -10.60 -15.15 3.27
C ALA A 149 -11.93 -14.78 3.93
N TRP A 150 -11.91 -14.45 5.23
CA TRP A 150 -13.07 -13.90 5.93
C TRP A 150 -13.20 -12.39 5.75
N VAL A 151 -12.12 -11.65 5.53
CA VAL A 151 -12.17 -10.18 5.31
C VAL A 151 -12.54 -9.84 3.87
N ALA A 152 -12.09 -10.63 2.90
CA ALA A 152 -12.33 -10.43 1.48
C ALA A 152 -12.31 -11.77 0.73
N ASP A 153 -13.28 -11.98 -0.16
CA ASP A 153 -13.46 -13.23 -0.89
C ASP A 153 -12.58 -13.35 -2.15
N THR A 154 -12.12 -12.24 -2.69
CA THR A 154 -11.35 -12.22 -3.94
C THR A 154 -9.92 -11.71 -3.72
N ARG A 155 -8.93 -12.53 -4.08
CA ARG A 155 -7.49 -12.18 -4.04
C ARG A 155 -7.00 -11.73 -5.41
N LEU A 156 -6.15 -10.70 -5.45
CA LEU A 156 -5.57 -10.17 -6.68
C LEU A 156 -4.27 -10.90 -7.05
N ASP A 157 -4.07 -11.20 -8.34
CA ASP A 157 -2.78 -11.64 -8.89
C ASP A 157 -1.78 -10.46 -8.89
N GLN A 158 -0.90 -10.43 -7.91
CA GLN A 158 0.16 -9.41 -7.75
C GLN A 158 1.33 -9.61 -8.75
N GLY A 159 1.07 -10.29 -9.87
CA GLY A 159 1.98 -10.61 -10.95
C GLY A 159 2.46 -12.06 -10.87
N ILE A 160 2.50 -12.74 -12.03
CA ILE A 160 2.99 -14.12 -12.19
C ILE A 160 2.19 -15.13 -11.34
N GLY A 161 0.91 -14.86 -11.14
CA GLY A 161 0.02 -15.71 -10.34
C GLY A 161 0.22 -15.58 -8.84
N ARG A 162 0.98 -14.59 -8.35
CA ARG A 162 1.26 -14.40 -6.90
C ARG A 162 0.02 -13.91 -6.17
N GLY A 163 -0.49 -14.69 -5.22
CA GLY A 163 -1.58 -14.26 -4.34
C GLY A 163 -1.12 -13.43 -3.14
N ILE A 164 0.13 -13.59 -2.72
CA ILE A 164 0.78 -12.83 -1.65
C ILE A 164 2.18 -12.38 -2.08
N CYS A 165 2.72 -11.38 -1.39
CA CYS A 165 4.08 -10.91 -1.55
C CYS A 165 4.79 -10.80 -0.20
N HIS A 166 6.08 -11.11 -0.17
CA HIS A 166 6.94 -10.90 0.99
C HIS A 166 7.51 -9.48 0.96
N ILE A 167 7.26 -8.69 2.01
CA ILE A 167 7.84 -7.36 2.20
C ILE A 167 9.02 -7.48 3.14
N LYS A 168 10.23 -7.46 2.57
CA LYS A 168 11.50 -7.64 3.27
C LYS A 168 12.62 -6.97 2.48
N SER A 169 13.52 -6.27 3.18
CA SER A 169 14.71 -5.68 2.54
C SER A 169 15.61 -6.78 1.98
N ILE A 170 16.02 -6.61 0.73
CA ILE A 170 17.08 -7.40 0.08
C ILE A 170 18.31 -6.53 -0.24
N ASN A 171 18.39 -5.32 0.33
CA ASN A 171 19.51 -4.38 0.12
C ASN A 171 20.86 -4.99 0.50
N HIS A 172 20.89 -5.87 1.49
CA HIS A 172 22.08 -6.55 1.96
C HIS A 172 22.60 -7.64 1.00
N ILE A 173 21.78 -8.12 0.07
CA ILE A 173 22.17 -9.14 -0.91
C ILE A 173 22.95 -8.45 -2.03
N ASP A 174 24.10 -9.02 -2.40
CA ASP A 174 24.94 -8.54 -3.51
C ASP A 174 24.08 -8.35 -4.78
N PRO A 175 24.10 -7.16 -5.42
CA PRO A 175 23.32 -6.89 -6.63
C PRO A 175 23.56 -7.89 -7.77
N SER A 176 24.69 -8.58 -7.81
CA SER A 176 24.96 -9.65 -8.78
C SER A 176 24.18 -10.94 -8.52
N GLN A 177 23.64 -11.12 -7.31
CA GLN A 177 22.96 -12.34 -6.84
C GLN A 177 21.43 -12.19 -6.74
N ARG A 178 20.88 -10.98 -6.86
CA ARG A 178 19.44 -10.69 -6.79
C ARG A 178 18.96 -9.92 -8.02
N GLY A 179 17.64 -9.86 -8.22
CA GLY A 179 17.06 -8.87 -9.10
C GLY A 179 17.32 -7.43 -8.63
N LYS A 180 17.20 -6.47 -9.54
CA LYS A 180 17.19 -5.03 -9.21
C LYS A 180 15.99 -4.69 -8.31
N ILE A 181 16.19 -3.75 -7.40
CA ILE A 181 15.17 -3.23 -6.49
C ILE A 181 14.41 -2.11 -7.18
N PHE A 182 13.18 -2.43 -7.57
CA PHE A 182 12.27 -1.51 -8.27
C PHE A 182 11.08 -1.08 -7.41
N VAL A 183 10.95 -1.63 -6.21
CA VAL A 183 9.84 -1.39 -5.29
C VAL A 183 10.33 -1.23 -3.86
N SER A 184 9.66 -0.34 -3.14
CA SER A 184 9.87 -0.05 -1.71
C SER A 184 9.69 -1.25 -0.78
N ALA A 185 8.91 -2.24 -1.21
CA ALA A 185 8.76 -3.48 -0.46
C ALA A 185 10.07 -4.27 -0.30
N GLN A 186 11.10 -3.96 -1.10
CA GLN A 186 12.37 -4.68 -1.16
C GLN A 186 13.57 -3.92 -0.58
N ASN A 187 13.36 -2.73 0.01
CA ASN A 187 14.42 -1.95 0.65
C ASN A 187 13.99 -1.42 2.03
N ASN A 188 14.92 -0.70 2.68
CA ASN A 188 14.76 -0.16 4.02
C ASN A 188 14.66 1.38 4.11
N ASP A 189 14.61 2.07 2.97
CA ASP A 189 14.32 3.51 2.91
C ASP A 189 12.90 3.79 3.42
N ALA A 190 12.57 5.04 3.75
CA ALA A 190 11.18 5.35 4.04
C ALA A 190 10.32 5.15 2.76
N GLN A 191 9.01 5.23 2.90
CA GLN A 191 8.10 5.10 1.77
C GLN A 191 7.04 6.18 1.89
N MET A 192 6.88 6.97 0.84
CA MET A 192 5.90 8.06 0.79
C MET A 192 4.45 7.55 0.84
N TYR A 193 3.51 8.43 1.19
CA TYR A 193 2.09 8.11 1.19
C TYR A 193 1.66 7.72 -0.22
N HIS A 194 1.05 6.55 -0.34
CA HIS A 194 0.59 6.04 -1.62
C HIS A 194 -0.66 5.18 -1.44
N SER A 195 -1.41 5.09 -2.52
CA SER A 195 -2.32 3.97 -2.74
C SER A 195 -1.55 2.89 -3.48
N ASP A 196 -1.71 1.66 -3.02
CA ASP A 196 -1.14 0.52 -3.72
C ASP A 196 -1.76 0.40 -5.11
N ALA A 197 -0.97 -0.16 -6.04
CA ALA A 197 -1.30 -0.10 -7.45
C ALA A 197 -2.61 -0.82 -7.77
N GLY A 198 -3.00 -1.82 -6.97
CA GLY A 198 -4.23 -2.56 -7.18
C GLY A 198 -4.98 -2.90 -5.91
N SER A 199 -6.27 -3.17 -6.13
CA SER A 199 -7.25 -3.60 -5.14
C SER A 199 -7.74 -2.53 -4.18
N GLU A 200 -8.87 -2.87 -3.56
CA GLU A 200 -9.62 -2.03 -2.63
C GLU A 200 -9.09 -2.19 -1.21
N ILE A 201 -8.70 -3.41 -0.82
CA ILE A 201 -8.12 -3.70 0.49
C ILE A 201 -6.65 -4.12 0.31
N VAL A 202 -5.80 -3.55 1.16
CA VAL A 202 -4.42 -4.00 1.37
C VAL A 202 -4.35 -4.57 2.78
N GLY A 203 -3.95 -5.83 2.89
CA GLY A 203 -3.71 -6.50 4.17
C GLY A 203 -2.22 -6.78 4.38
N LEU A 204 -1.71 -6.47 5.58
CA LEU A 204 -0.32 -6.66 5.98
C LEU A 204 -0.23 -7.43 7.27
N MET A 205 0.42 -8.60 7.28
CA MET A 205 0.73 -9.33 8.50
C MET A 205 2.20 -9.19 8.86
N ALA A 206 2.48 -8.78 10.09
CA ALA A 206 3.84 -8.71 10.60
C ALA A 206 4.35 -10.07 11.05
N LEU A 207 5.23 -10.69 10.28
CA LEU A 207 5.96 -11.88 10.73
C LEU A 207 7.09 -11.49 11.68
N ASN A 208 7.75 -10.37 11.39
CA ASN A 208 8.80 -9.80 12.21
C ASN A 208 8.92 -8.27 12.05
N ILE A 209 9.33 -7.59 13.12
CA ILE A 209 9.47 -6.12 13.21
C ILE A 209 10.95 -5.77 13.42
N PRO A 210 11.49 -4.72 12.77
CA PRO A 210 12.89 -4.34 12.94
C PRO A 210 13.16 -3.76 14.34
N ASN A 211 14.43 -3.71 14.73
CA ASN A 211 14.85 -3.16 16.02
C ASN A 211 14.62 -1.64 16.15
N ALA A 212 14.64 -0.91 15.04
CA ALA A 212 14.48 0.55 15.03
C ALA A 212 13.89 1.05 13.70
N GLY A 213 12.85 1.88 13.80
CA GLY A 213 12.14 2.47 12.66
C GLY A 213 11.15 1.50 12.00
N GLY A 214 10.68 1.86 10.81
CA GLY A 214 9.86 0.98 9.97
C GLY A 214 8.38 0.94 10.35
N GLU A 215 7.96 1.88 11.20
CA GLU A 215 6.58 2.10 11.61
C GLU A 215 5.69 2.29 10.38
N SER A 216 4.51 1.67 10.42
CA SER A 216 3.48 1.85 9.40
C SER A 216 2.70 3.12 9.72
N THR A 217 2.41 3.92 8.70
CA THR A 217 1.64 5.17 8.85
C THR A 217 0.51 5.20 7.85
N VAL A 218 -0.70 5.52 8.29
CA VAL A 218 -1.91 5.56 7.47
C VAL A 218 -2.58 6.92 7.61
N ALA A 219 -2.94 7.53 6.49
CA ALA A 219 -3.66 8.80 6.46
C ALA A 219 -4.99 8.64 5.72
N SER A 220 -6.07 9.15 6.31
CA SER A 220 -7.35 9.28 5.62
C SER A 220 -7.25 10.37 4.54
N THR A 221 -7.59 10.00 3.31
CA THR A 221 -7.62 10.98 2.21
C THR A 221 -8.80 11.94 2.31
N TRP A 222 -9.83 11.61 3.10
CA TRP A 222 -10.95 12.51 3.37
C TRP A 222 -10.55 13.62 4.33
N GLN A 223 -9.71 13.31 5.33
CA GLN A 223 -9.14 14.33 6.21
C GLN A 223 -8.14 15.22 5.46
N VAL A 224 -7.30 14.63 4.61
CA VAL A 224 -6.40 15.38 3.71
C VAL A 224 -7.20 16.31 2.79
N TYR A 225 -8.28 15.80 2.18
CA TYR A 225 -9.19 16.60 1.38
C TYR A 225 -9.75 17.79 2.16
N ASN A 226 -10.25 17.57 3.38
CA ASN A 226 -10.83 18.65 4.18
C ASN A 226 -9.84 19.77 4.49
N HIS A 227 -8.59 19.42 4.82
CA HIS A 227 -7.54 20.41 5.01
C HIS A 227 -7.27 21.17 3.71
N LEU A 228 -7.08 20.47 2.59
CA LEU A 228 -6.80 21.13 1.32
C LEU A 228 -7.99 21.96 0.82
N ALA A 229 -9.23 21.55 1.08
CA ALA A 229 -10.42 22.31 0.71
C ALA A 229 -10.51 23.65 1.45
N GLU A 230 -10.02 23.71 2.68
CA GLU A 230 -9.99 24.92 3.49
C GLU A 230 -8.81 25.84 3.12
N TYR A 231 -7.62 25.27 2.92
CA TYR A 231 -6.38 26.07 2.83
C TYR A 231 -5.75 26.15 1.43
N ARG A 232 -5.92 25.12 0.59
CA ARG A 232 -5.28 24.98 -0.73
C ARG A 232 -6.19 24.29 -1.76
N PRO A 233 -7.41 24.82 -2.03
CA PRO A 233 -8.36 24.19 -2.94
C PRO A 233 -7.85 24.12 -4.39
N ASP A 234 -6.84 24.93 -4.75
CA ASP A 234 -6.11 24.84 -6.02
C ASP A 234 -5.42 23.49 -6.23
N ILE A 235 -4.85 22.89 -5.17
CA ILE A 235 -4.26 21.54 -5.22
C ILE A 235 -5.33 20.51 -5.58
N LEU A 236 -6.51 20.60 -4.96
CA LEU A 236 -7.63 19.70 -5.26
C LEU A 236 -8.10 19.84 -6.71
N ARG A 237 -8.24 21.07 -7.21
CA ARG A 237 -8.60 21.33 -8.61
C ARG A 237 -7.58 20.73 -9.58
N LEU A 238 -6.28 20.86 -9.29
CA LEU A 238 -5.23 20.27 -10.12
C LEU A 238 -5.34 18.75 -10.16
N LEU A 239 -5.41 18.09 -8.99
CA LEU A 239 -5.45 16.62 -8.89
C LEU A 239 -6.75 16.00 -9.43
N ALA A 240 -7.87 16.72 -9.34
CA ALA A 240 -9.18 16.30 -9.85
C ALA A 240 -9.39 16.61 -11.34
N GLY A 241 -8.74 17.66 -11.85
CA GLY A 241 -8.93 18.16 -13.21
C GLY A 241 -7.95 17.57 -14.21
N LYS A 242 -6.67 17.46 -13.83
CA LYS A 242 -5.61 17.00 -14.74
C LYS A 242 -5.60 15.48 -14.85
N LYS A 243 -5.45 15.00 -16.09
CA LYS A 243 -5.11 13.60 -16.36
C LYS A 243 -3.59 13.41 -16.38
N PHE A 244 -3.13 12.48 -15.56
CA PHE A 244 -1.73 12.06 -15.45
C PHE A 244 -1.55 10.72 -16.16
N ARG A 245 -0.38 10.50 -16.76
CA ARG A 245 -0.14 9.33 -17.60
C ARG A 245 1.24 8.72 -17.31
N TRP A 246 1.25 7.39 -17.25
CA TRP A 246 2.43 6.52 -17.12
C TRP A 246 2.10 5.15 -17.70
N THR A 247 3.10 4.36 -18.10
CA THR A 247 2.88 2.99 -18.59
C THR A 247 2.47 2.04 -17.45
N ALA A 248 1.23 1.56 -17.47
CA ALA A 248 0.75 0.47 -16.63
C ALA A 248 -0.53 -0.15 -17.21
N ASN A 249 -0.84 -1.39 -16.78
CA ASN A 249 -2.08 -2.08 -17.15
C ASN A 249 -3.32 -1.28 -16.72
N GLY A 250 -4.29 -1.14 -17.64
CA GLY A 250 -5.57 -0.49 -17.38
C GLY A 250 -5.51 1.04 -17.29
N ILE A 251 -4.35 1.68 -17.52
CA ILE A 251 -4.25 3.14 -17.65
C ILE A 251 -4.52 3.52 -19.11
N PRO A 252 -5.58 4.31 -19.40
CA PRO A 252 -5.93 4.75 -20.76
C PRO A 252 -4.88 5.70 -21.36
N GLU A 253 -4.92 5.86 -22.67
CA GLU A 253 -3.93 6.67 -23.41
C GLU A 253 -3.91 8.14 -22.98
N ASP A 254 -5.09 8.70 -22.72
CA ASP A 254 -5.28 10.09 -22.27
C ASP A 254 -5.01 10.31 -20.78
N GLY A 255 -4.66 9.25 -20.04
CA GLY A 255 -4.32 9.31 -18.62
C GLY A 255 -5.51 9.28 -17.67
N VAL A 256 -5.21 9.36 -16.37
CA VAL A 256 -6.18 9.27 -15.28
C VAL A 256 -6.09 10.46 -14.34
N ARG A 257 -7.21 10.82 -13.73
CA ARG A 257 -7.21 11.77 -12.61
C ARG A 257 -6.70 11.07 -11.35
N LEU A 258 -6.09 11.82 -10.44
CA LEU A 258 -5.50 11.24 -9.22
C LEU A 258 -6.49 11.17 -8.06
N ILE A 259 -7.47 12.08 -8.05
CA ILE A 259 -8.59 12.07 -7.10
C ILE A 259 -9.92 12.11 -7.86
N HIS A 260 -10.93 11.47 -7.28
CA HIS A 260 -12.25 11.31 -7.90
C HIS A 260 -13.37 11.58 -6.91
N TRP A 261 -14.51 12.03 -7.44
CA TRP A 261 -15.76 12.16 -6.71
C TRP A 261 -16.85 11.40 -7.45
N LEU A 262 -17.43 10.40 -6.79
CA LEU A 262 -18.49 9.56 -7.34
C LEU A 262 -19.41 9.12 -6.21
N ASN A 263 -20.73 9.20 -6.41
CA ASN A 263 -21.73 8.72 -5.45
C ASN A 263 -21.48 9.22 -4.01
N GLU A 264 -21.23 10.53 -3.87
CA GLU A 264 -20.96 11.20 -2.59
C GLU A 264 -19.72 10.69 -1.83
N GLN A 265 -18.79 10.03 -2.54
CA GLN A 265 -17.56 9.52 -1.98
C GLN A 265 -16.34 10.01 -2.75
N MET A 266 -15.28 10.31 -1.99
CA MET A 266 -13.98 10.67 -2.52
C MET A 266 -13.08 9.44 -2.63
N TYR A 267 -12.47 9.25 -3.79
CA TYR A 267 -11.58 8.13 -4.09
C TYR A 267 -10.20 8.61 -4.52
N VAL A 268 -9.17 7.83 -4.15
CA VAL A 268 -7.80 7.98 -4.63
C VAL A 268 -7.27 6.67 -5.17
N ASN A 269 -6.37 6.72 -6.16
CA ASN A 269 -5.54 5.57 -6.49
C ASN A 269 -4.24 5.99 -7.20
N PHE A 270 -3.29 6.56 -6.44
CA PHE A 270 -2.02 6.97 -7.01
C PHE A 270 -0.83 6.73 -6.05
N ALA A 271 0.35 6.60 -6.66
CA ALA A 271 1.64 6.58 -5.99
C ALA A 271 2.57 7.51 -6.77
N THR A 272 3.38 8.31 -6.09
CA THR A 272 4.24 9.30 -6.77
C THR A 272 5.36 8.67 -7.60
N ARG A 273 5.81 7.46 -7.23
CA ARG A 273 6.86 6.69 -7.92
C ARG A 273 6.67 6.57 -9.43
N THR A 274 5.42 6.52 -9.92
CA THR A 274 5.14 6.38 -11.35
C THR A 274 5.54 7.60 -12.16
N PHE A 275 5.70 8.75 -11.51
CA PHE A 275 6.05 10.02 -12.15
C PHE A 275 7.53 10.39 -12.02
N ILE A 276 8.23 9.80 -11.04
CA ILE A 276 9.55 10.24 -10.61
C ILE A 276 10.62 9.15 -10.61
N GLY A 277 10.24 7.88 -10.81
CA GLY A 277 11.15 6.73 -10.69
C GLY A 277 11.30 6.24 -9.24
N TYR A 278 12.13 5.21 -9.03
CA TYR A 278 12.43 4.64 -7.71
C TYR A 278 13.73 3.82 -7.67
N ALA A 279 14.57 4.07 -6.66
CA ALA A 279 15.76 3.26 -6.32
C ALA A 279 16.62 2.86 -7.54
N GLU A 280 16.74 1.56 -7.84
CA GLU A 280 17.56 1.01 -8.93
C GLU A 280 16.84 1.05 -10.31
N ALA A 281 15.62 1.59 -10.38
CA ALA A 281 14.98 2.13 -11.58
C ALA A 281 14.64 3.62 -11.37
N PRO A 282 15.65 4.49 -11.29
CA PRO A 282 15.45 5.90 -11.00
C PRO A 282 14.75 6.65 -12.15
N ASP A 283 14.65 6.05 -13.33
CA ASP A 283 14.05 6.69 -14.49
C ASP A 283 12.52 6.58 -14.47
N ARG A 284 11.85 7.73 -14.52
CA ARG A 284 10.43 7.82 -14.89
C ARG A 284 10.24 7.43 -16.35
N ASP A 285 9.00 7.15 -16.74
CA ASP A 285 8.66 6.94 -18.15
C ASP A 285 8.87 8.23 -18.96
N THR A 286 9.93 8.26 -19.78
CA THR A 286 10.35 9.43 -20.56
C THR A 286 9.45 9.72 -21.75
N LYS A 287 8.50 8.82 -22.08
CA LYS A 287 7.46 9.07 -23.09
C LYS A 287 6.50 10.18 -22.67
N TYR A 288 6.39 10.44 -21.37
CA TYR A 288 5.51 11.45 -20.81
C TYR A 288 6.31 12.66 -20.30
N PRO A 289 5.74 13.88 -20.30
CA PRO A 289 6.43 15.05 -19.78
C PRO A 289 6.77 14.89 -18.28
N PRO A 290 7.85 15.54 -17.80
CA PRO A 290 8.10 15.63 -16.37
C PRO A 290 6.99 16.44 -15.68
N LEU A 291 6.87 16.26 -14.36
CA LEU A 291 5.94 17.04 -13.56
C LEU A 291 6.28 18.54 -13.62
N THR A 292 5.27 19.39 -13.76
CA THR A 292 5.44 20.85 -13.64
C THR A 292 5.73 21.26 -12.20
N PHE A 293 6.09 22.52 -11.99
CA PHE A 293 6.28 23.05 -10.64
C PHE A 293 5.01 22.88 -9.79
N GLU A 294 3.85 23.25 -10.33
CA GLU A 294 2.55 23.22 -9.64
C GLU A 294 2.13 21.78 -9.31
N GLU A 295 2.44 20.82 -10.19
CA GLU A 295 2.17 19.40 -9.93
C GLU A 295 3.07 18.83 -8.83
N ARG A 296 4.35 19.21 -8.82
CA ARG A 296 5.27 18.83 -7.75
C ARG A 296 4.85 19.45 -6.42
N GLU A 297 4.44 20.72 -6.43
CA GLU A 297 3.92 21.41 -5.26
C GLU A 297 2.64 20.74 -4.75
N ALA A 298 1.70 20.40 -5.64
CA ALA A 298 0.46 19.71 -5.29
C ALA A 298 0.73 18.34 -4.65
N LEU A 299 1.64 17.55 -5.22
CA LEU A 299 2.04 16.26 -4.65
C LEU A 299 2.77 16.43 -3.31
N GLY A 300 3.67 17.41 -3.19
CA GLY A 300 4.36 17.73 -1.94
C GLY A 300 3.38 18.15 -0.83
N GLY A 301 2.41 19.01 -1.16
CA GLY A 301 1.38 19.46 -0.23
C GLY A 301 0.46 18.34 0.22
N TRP A 302 0.07 17.46 -0.71
CA TRP A 302 -0.68 16.27 -0.36
C TRP A 302 0.06 15.39 0.66
N GLN A 303 1.34 15.11 0.41
CA GLN A 303 2.19 14.30 1.29
C GLN A 303 2.37 14.94 2.66
N TRP A 304 2.60 16.26 2.67
CA TRP A 304 2.73 17.03 3.90
C TRP A 304 1.47 16.97 4.76
N VAL A 305 0.31 17.22 4.16
CA VAL A 305 -0.98 17.18 4.86
C VAL A 305 -1.29 15.77 5.35
N ALA A 306 -1.03 14.74 4.55
CA ALA A 306 -1.19 13.35 4.96
C ALA A 306 -0.36 13.03 6.21
N GLU A 307 0.89 13.48 6.25
CA GLU A 307 1.77 13.32 7.41
C GLU A 307 1.22 13.99 8.67
N GLN A 308 0.64 15.19 8.57
CA GLN A 308 0.11 15.91 9.73
C GLN A 308 -1.03 15.16 10.44
N TYR A 309 -1.87 14.49 9.65
CA TYR A 309 -3.08 13.80 10.13
C TYR A 309 -2.92 12.28 10.23
N CYS A 310 -1.73 11.74 9.97
CA CYS A 310 -1.54 10.30 9.93
C CYS A 310 -1.75 9.64 11.30
N LEU A 311 -2.17 8.38 11.24
CA LEU A 311 -2.05 7.44 12.33
C LEU A 311 -0.75 6.66 12.13
N GLU A 312 0.13 6.67 13.13
CA GLU A 312 1.26 5.76 13.19
C GLU A 312 0.87 4.51 13.98
N THR A 313 0.96 3.35 13.33
CA THR A 313 0.69 2.06 13.96
C THR A 313 2.01 1.39 14.33
N ALA A 314 2.24 1.26 15.64
CA ALA A 314 3.32 0.46 16.19
C ALA A 314 2.95 -1.03 16.07
N LEU A 315 3.16 -1.60 14.88
CA LEU A 315 2.91 -3.01 14.60
C LEU A 315 3.77 -3.91 15.48
N GLN A 316 3.17 -4.99 15.96
CA GLN A 316 3.83 -6.06 16.70
C GLN A 316 3.90 -7.32 15.84
N ALA A 317 4.83 -8.22 16.12
CA ALA A 317 4.84 -9.52 15.46
C ALA A 317 3.50 -10.23 15.69
N GLY A 318 2.84 -10.60 14.60
CA GLY A 318 1.54 -11.24 14.51
C GLY A 318 0.36 -10.30 14.32
N ASP A 319 0.58 -8.98 14.39
CA ASP A 319 -0.46 -8.03 14.02
C ASP A 319 -0.81 -8.15 12.53
N ILE A 320 -2.09 -7.99 12.20
CA ILE A 320 -2.58 -7.84 10.82
C ILE A 320 -3.25 -6.48 10.66
N GLU A 321 -2.70 -5.63 9.81
CA GLU A 321 -3.25 -4.32 9.47
C GLU A 321 -3.95 -4.39 8.11
N TRP A 322 -5.18 -3.86 8.04
CA TRP A 322 -5.91 -3.66 6.80
C TRP A 322 -6.22 -2.20 6.58
N VAL A 323 -6.04 -1.76 5.34
CA VAL A 323 -6.35 -0.40 4.90
C VAL A 323 -7.23 -0.48 3.67
N ASN A 324 -8.28 0.34 3.64
CA ASN A 324 -9.03 0.60 2.41
C ASN A 324 -8.25 1.56 1.52
N ASN A 325 -7.65 0.99 0.49
CA ASN A 325 -6.75 1.61 -0.47
C ASN A 325 -7.42 2.68 -1.37
N LEU A 326 -8.76 2.76 -1.36
CA LEU A 326 -9.53 3.78 -2.09
C LEU A 326 -9.68 5.09 -1.31
N HIS A 327 -9.66 5.01 0.03
CA HIS A 327 -9.95 6.15 0.92
C HIS A 327 -8.79 6.49 1.87
N HIS A 328 -7.70 5.74 1.78
CA HIS A 328 -6.50 5.92 2.58
C HIS A 328 -5.26 5.84 1.71
N GLN A 329 -4.23 6.54 2.15
CA GLN A 329 -2.88 6.29 1.72
C GLN A 329 -2.05 5.83 2.89
N HIS A 330 -1.15 4.91 2.61
CA HIS A 330 -0.24 4.36 3.61
C HIS A 330 1.21 4.65 3.22
N ALA A 331 2.06 4.68 4.22
CA ALA A 331 3.46 5.01 4.15
C ALA A 331 4.23 4.17 5.18
N ARG A 332 5.55 4.24 5.12
CA ARG A 332 6.41 3.54 6.08
C ARG A 332 7.58 4.44 6.44
N ARG A 333 7.95 4.49 7.71
CA ARG A 333 9.22 5.09 8.13
C ARG A 333 10.41 4.29 7.58
N GLY A 334 11.57 4.93 7.46
CA GLY A 334 12.82 4.21 7.19
C GLY A 334 13.20 3.36 8.39
N TYR A 335 13.97 2.30 8.19
CA TYR A 335 14.43 1.45 9.29
C TYR A 335 15.86 0.98 9.11
N ILE A 336 16.46 0.57 10.24
CA ILE A 336 17.76 -0.08 10.25
C ILE A 336 17.55 -1.56 9.95
N ASP A 337 18.10 -2.01 8.82
CA ASP A 337 18.03 -3.41 8.41
C ASP A 337 19.07 -4.23 9.20
N ASP A 338 18.59 -5.23 9.94
CA ASP A 338 19.40 -6.16 10.73
C ASP A 338 19.09 -7.58 10.26
N GLN A 339 20.08 -8.27 9.69
CA GLN A 339 19.88 -9.63 9.16
C GLN A 339 19.58 -10.68 10.23
N SER A 340 19.95 -10.41 11.48
CA SER A 340 19.58 -11.29 12.60
C SER A 340 18.13 -11.10 13.05
N ASN A 341 17.54 -9.94 12.74
CA ASN A 341 16.15 -9.60 13.07
C ASN A 341 15.50 -8.78 11.93
N PRO A 342 15.33 -9.36 10.73
CA PRO A 342 14.92 -8.60 9.55
C PRO A 342 13.45 -8.23 9.64
N ARG A 343 13.09 -7.01 9.21
CA ARG A 343 11.68 -6.66 9.02
C ARG A 343 11.07 -7.56 7.96
N HIS A 344 9.96 -8.21 8.29
CA HIS A 344 9.30 -9.16 7.37
C HIS A 344 7.80 -9.10 7.54
N LEU A 345 7.10 -8.61 6.51
CA LEU A 345 5.64 -8.67 6.43
C LEU A 345 5.17 -9.55 5.26
N LEU A 346 3.99 -10.14 5.39
CA LEU A 346 3.22 -10.67 4.26
C LEU A 346 2.23 -9.62 3.79
N ARG A 347 2.06 -9.47 2.48
CA ARG A 347 1.04 -8.60 1.88
C ARG A 347 0.07 -9.35 1.00
N ILE A 348 -1.21 -9.03 1.15
CA ILE A 348 -2.28 -9.44 0.27
C ILE A 348 -3.01 -8.22 -0.28
N TRP A 349 -3.42 -8.30 -1.54
CA TRP A 349 -4.34 -7.37 -2.18
C TRP A 349 -5.64 -8.11 -2.45
N SER A 350 -6.75 -7.57 -1.96
CA SER A 350 -8.04 -8.26 -2.03
C SER A 350 -9.23 -7.31 -2.16
N ARG A 351 -10.34 -7.84 -2.64
CA ARG A 351 -11.65 -7.19 -2.77
C ARG A 351 -12.67 -8.05 -2.07
N ASP A 352 -13.59 -7.41 -1.39
CA ASP A 352 -14.76 -8.07 -0.83
C ASP A 352 -15.99 -7.79 -1.70
N SER A 353 -16.53 -8.82 -2.35
CA SER A 353 -17.67 -8.66 -3.27
C SER A 353 -18.96 -8.21 -2.60
N GLU A 354 -19.10 -8.38 -1.28
CA GLU A 354 -20.28 -7.93 -0.51
C GLU A 354 -20.28 -6.42 -0.30
N TYR A 355 -19.12 -5.81 -0.03
CA TYR A 355 -19.01 -4.38 0.30
C TYR A 355 -18.36 -3.51 -0.77
N ALA A 356 -17.80 -4.08 -1.85
CA ALA A 356 -17.15 -3.33 -2.93
C ALA A 356 -18.07 -2.25 -3.53
N PRO A 357 -17.62 -0.98 -3.61
CA PRO A 357 -18.43 0.10 -4.15
C PRO A 357 -18.40 0.13 -5.69
N GLU A 358 -19.28 0.93 -6.28
CA GLU A 358 -19.09 1.38 -7.65
C GLU A 358 -17.85 2.29 -7.73
N LEU A 359 -16.94 2.00 -8.66
CA LEU A 359 -15.66 2.70 -8.78
C LEU A 359 -15.68 3.73 -9.90
N PRO A 360 -15.00 4.89 -9.74
CA PRO A 360 -14.68 5.79 -10.85
C PRO A 360 -14.02 5.04 -12.00
N LEU A 361 -14.37 5.39 -13.24
CA LEU A 361 -13.95 4.65 -14.44
C LEU A 361 -12.44 4.44 -14.53
N ASP A 362 -11.65 5.46 -14.17
CA ASP A 362 -10.19 5.39 -14.16
C ASP A 362 -9.66 4.30 -13.21
N ILE A 363 -10.23 4.21 -11.99
CA ILE A 363 -9.85 3.20 -10.99
C ILE A 363 -10.40 1.83 -11.41
N LYS A 364 -11.65 1.78 -11.89
CA LYS A 364 -12.30 0.56 -12.35
C LYS A 364 -11.50 -0.13 -13.46
N ASN A 365 -11.12 0.61 -14.51
CA ASN A 365 -10.35 0.07 -15.63
C ASN A 365 -9.03 -0.54 -15.17
N LYS A 366 -8.34 0.14 -14.26
CA LYS A 366 -7.09 -0.34 -13.66
C LYS A 366 -7.32 -1.63 -12.88
N PHE A 367 -8.29 -1.62 -11.96
CA PHE A 367 -8.55 -2.76 -11.07
C PHE A 367 -9.04 -3.98 -11.84
N ASP A 368 -9.99 -3.81 -12.76
CA ASP A 368 -10.50 -4.91 -13.61
C ASP A 368 -9.37 -5.54 -14.43
N ALA A 369 -8.43 -4.73 -14.95
CA ALA A 369 -7.28 -5.25 -15.68
C ALA A 369 -6.34 -6.11 -14.80
N MET A 370 -6.25 -5.81 -13.50
CA MET A 370 -5.40 -6.56 -12.56
C MET A 370 -6.10 -7.80 -11.97
N PHE A 371 -7.42 -7.75 -11.80
CA PHE A 371 -8.25 -8.90 -11.35
C PHE A 371 -8.54 -9.91 -12.47
N LYS A 372 -8.00 -9.72 -13.67
CA LYS A 372 -8.23 -10.61 -14.82
C LYS A 372 -7.83 -12.07 -14.55
N ASN A 373 -6.85 -12.28 -13.68
CA ASN A 373 -6.31 -13.60 -13.36
C ASN A 373 -6.54 -13.95 -11.89
N THR A 374 -6.82 -15.22 -11.63
CA THR A 374 -6.81 -15.77 -10.27
C THR A 374 -5.38 -16.14 -9.87
N PRO A 375 -4.92 -15.78 -8.66
CA PRO A 375 -3.60 -16.20 -8.18
C PRO A 375 -3.54 -17.70 -7.88
N GLU A 376 -2.46 -18.35 -8.33
CA GLU A 376 -2.19 -19.79 -8.19
C GLU A 376 -0.90 -20.08 -7.40
N PHE A 377 -0.06 -19.07 -7.17
CA PHE A 377 1.25 -19.21 -6.54
C PHE A 377 1.31 -18.37 -5.25
N TYR A 378 1.77 -19.00 -4.17
CA TYR A 378 1.83 -18.42 -2.84
C TYR A 378 3.20 -18.76 -2.27
N PRO A 379 4.21 -17.89 -2.47
CA PRO A 379 5.56 -18.17 -2.00
C PRO A 379 5.60 -18.30 -0.48
N LEU A 380 6.43 -19.20 0.03
CA LEU A 380 6.66 -19.36 1.47
C LEU A 380 7.74 -18.40 2.00
N ASP A 381 8.57 -17.85 1.12
CA ASP A 381 9.56 -16.82 1.43
C ASP A 381 9.92 -15.94 0.22
N GLU A 382 10.73 -14.91 0.47
CA GLU A 382 11.20 -13.98 -0.55
C GLU A 382 12.09 -14.63 -1.62
N ILE A 383 12.71 -15.78 -1.32
CA ILE A 383 13.61 -16.47 -2.25
C ILE A 383 12.80 -17.21 -3.30
N GLU A 384 11.73 -17.90 -2.92
CA GLU A 384 10.78 -18.48 -3.87
C GLU A 384 10.20 -17.42 -4.81
N GLU A 385 9.91 -16.23 -4.27
CA GLU A 385 9.44 -15.09 -5.07
C GLU A 385 10.52 -14.60 -6.06
N ASP A 386 11.77 -14.46 -5.64
CA ASP A 386 12.88 -14.03 -6.51
C ASP A 386 13.21 -15.05 -7.60
N ILE A 387 13.19 -16.35 -7.29
CA ILE A 387 13.37 -17.43 -8.27
C ILE A 387 12.33 -17.32 -9.37
N ARG A 388 11.04 -17.21 -9.02
CA ARG A 388 9.94 -17.11 -10.00
C ARG A 388 10.06 -15.83 -10.85
N ARG A 389 10.52 -14.72 -10.26
CA ARG A 389 10.78 -13.48 -11.01
C ARG A 389 11.94 -13.65 -12.00
N LYS A 390 13.03 -14.30 -11.60
CA LYS A 390 14.18 -14.60 -12.47
C LYS A 390 13.79 -15.52 -13.64
N GLU A 391 13.01 -16.55 -13.39
CA GLU A 391 12.55 -17.51 -14.42
C GLU A 391 11.63 -16.86 -15.46
N THR A 392 10.78 -15.92 -15.04
CA THR A 392 9.79 -15.31 -15.93
C THR A 392 10.19 -13.94 -16.48
N GLY A 393 11.20 -13.29 -15.90
CA GLY A 393 11.59 -11.92 -16.23
C GLY A 393 10.55 -10.85 -15.86
N ILE A 394 9.54 -11.18 -15.04
CA ILE A 394 8.48 -10.25 -14.62
C ILE A 394 8.71 -9.86 -13.15
N PHE A 395 9.05 -8.60 -12.89
CA PHE A 395 9.35 -8.13 -11.53
C PHE A 395 8.18 -7.41 -10.86
N THR A 396 7.22 -6.90 -11.63
CA THR A 396 6.02 -6.20 -11.13
C THR A 396 4.78 -6.57 -11.95
N ALA A 397 3.59 -6.40 -11.36
CA ALA A 397 2.32 -6.66 -12.04
C ALA A 397 2.04 -5.68 -13.21
N SER A 398 2.76 -4.56 -13.29
CA SER A 398 2.42 -3.42 -14.16
C SER A 398 3.04 -3.46 -15.55
N CYS A 399 4.03 -4.32 -15.81
CA CYS A 399 4.78 -4.31 -17.07
C CYS A 399 4.77 -5.71 -17.72
N LYS A 400 3.86 -5.97 -18.67
CA LYS A 400 3.77 -7.25 -19.41
C LYS A 400 4.34 -7.22 -20.84
N GLN A 401 5.02 -6.15 -21.26
CA GLN A 401 5.31 -5.92 -22.69
C GLN A 401 6.74 -6.23 -23.19
N GLU A 402 7.67 -6.67 -22.35
CA GLU A 402 9.04 -7.00 -22.81
C GLU A 402 9.35 -8.47 -22.48
N ILE A 403 10.14 -9.12 -23.32
CA ILE A 403 10.54 -10.52 -23.12
C ILE A 403 11.64 -10.62 -22.05
N ALA A 404 11.74 -11.78 -21.38
CA ALA A 404 12.65 -12.00 -20.24
C ALA A 404 14.12 -11.63 -20.55
N GLU A 405 14.60 -11.93 -21.76
CA GLU A 405 15.96 -11.56 -22.20
C GLU A 405 16.19 -10.05 -22.28
N GLU A 406 15.20 -9.25 -22.71
CA GLU A 406 15.33 -7.80 -22.86
C GLU A 406 15.39 -7.11 -21.48
N ARG A 407 14.65 -7.63 -20.50
CA ARG A 407 14.65 -7.14 -19.12
C ARG A 407 15.87 -7.54 -18.34
N LEU A 408 16.34 -8.77 -18.54
CA LEU A 408 17.60 -9.21 -17.95
C LEU A 408 18.79 -8.45 -18.56
N LYS A 409 18.77 -8.14 -19.87
CA LYS A 409 19.80 -7.31 -20.54
C LYS A 409 19.79 -5.84 -20.09
N THR A 410 18.63 -5.22 -19.84
CA THR A 410 18.53 -3.87 -19.26
C THR A 410 18.77 -3.86 -17.74
N GLY A 411 18.57 -5.00 -17.09
CA GLY A 411 19.02 -5.29 -15.73
C GLY A 411 20.54 -5.42 -15.57
N PHE A 412 21.26 -5.85 -16.63
CA PHE A 412 22.68 -6.19 -16.57
C PHE A 412 23.60 -5.47 -17.60
N SER A 413 23.17 -4.41 -18.29
CA SER A 413 24.07 -3.62 -19.15
C SER A 413 24.09 -2.17 -18.65
N SER A 414 25.22 -1.60 -18.22
CA SER A 414 26.47 -1.50 -18.98
C SER A 414 27.74 -1.78 -18.16
N LEU A 415 28.47 -2.83 -18.53
CA LEU A 415 29.94 -2.87 -18.45
C LEU A 415 30.42 -3.23 -19.86
N LYS A 416 30.73 -2.19 -20.65
CA LYS A 416 31.78 -2.31 -21.66
C LYS A 416 33.07 -1.89 -20.96
N LEU A 417 34.11 -2.71 -21.18
CA LEU A 417 35.51 -2.47 -20.82
C LEU A 417 35.92 -1.00 -20.99
#